data_AF-A0AAU7QFZ0-F1
#
_entry.id   AF-A0AAU7QFZ0-F1
#
_cell.length_a   1.000
_cell.length_b   1.000
_cell.length_c   1.000
_cell.angle_alpha   90.00
_cell.angle_beta   90.00
_cell.angle_gamma   90.00
#
_symmetry.space_group_name_H-M   'P 1'
#
loop_
_entity.id
_entity.type
_entity.pdbx_description
1 polymer ?
#
loop_
_entity_poly.entity_id
_entity_poly.type
_entity_poly.pdbx_seq_one_letter_code
_entity_poly.pdbx_strand_id
1 'polypeptide(L)'
;MDSGSPYGGIGASRTALISILAEPTLILVLVGITLMAHAMLPFVVNHLLVASPAVYWGPTHLFLVAAFFVLLLVETDRLPIHSSTKIEVYMIEEARVLEYSGPLLALLKWASMMKQFILYTIFCHVLLLPWGLSVLGGPSGLAGAVVGIVIKFVIVGCAVIAVETAQSRLRFYRYQEPLAVGFLLAILAIVANQIR
;
A
#
# COMPACT_ATOMS: atom_id res chain seq x y z
N MET A 1 15.29 -19.06 5.49
CA MET A 1 16.43 -19.39 6.37
C MET A 1 16.47 -20.87 6.66
N ASP A 2 15.32 -21.48 6.94
CA ASP A 2 15.17 -22.94 7.17
C ASP A 2 15.54 -23.82 5.97
N SER A 3 15.50 -23.29 4.76
CA SER A 3 15.84 -24.01 3.53
C SER A 3 17.34 -24.17 3.28
N GLY A 4 18.19 -23.44 4.02
CA GLY A 4 19.65 -23.58 3.96
C GLY A 4 20.32 -23.07 2.68
N SER A 5 19.59 -22.49 1.72
CA SER A 5 20.19 -21.95 0.50
C SER A 5 20.68 -20.51 0.62
N PRO A 6 21.74 -20.15 -0.14
CA PRO A 6 22.21 -18.77 -0.23
C PRO A 6 21.13 -17.82 -0.75
N TYR A 7 20.36 -18.23 -1.76
CA TYR A 7 19.35 -17.39 -2.42
C TYR A 7 18.17 -17.09 -1.49
N GLY A 8 17.64 -18.10 -0.80
CA GLY A 8 16.54 -17.91 0.15
C GLY A 8 16.94 -17.01 1.32
N GLY A 9 18.18 -17.11 1.80
CA GLY A 9 18.73 -16.22 2.82
C GLY A 9 18.84 -14.76 2.37
N ILE A 10 19.41 -14.53 1.18
CA ILE A 10 19.59 -13.17 0.62
C ILE A 10 18.24 -12.51 0.32
N GLY A 11 17.31 -13.23 -0.30
CA GLY A 11 15.95 -12.73 -0.57
C GLY A 11 15.21 -12.36 0.72
N ALA A 12 15.19 -13.27 1.70
CA ALA A 12 14.55 -13.03 2.99
C ALA A 12 15.11 -11.80 3.72
N SER A 13 16.44 -11.67 3.81
CA SER A 13 17.09 -10.53 4.47
C SER A 13 16.73 -9.19 3.81
N ARG A 14 16.74 -9.12 2.47
CA ARG A 14 16.38 -7.90 1.74
C ARG A 14 14.93 -7.53 1.92
N THR A 15 14.03 -8.50 1.88
CA THR A 15 12.61 -8.23 2.09
C THR A 15 12.30 -7.78 3.52
N ALA A 16 12.99 -8.34 4.52
CA ALA A 16 12.87 -7.91 5.90
C ALA A 16 13.34 -6.45 6.07
N LEU A 17 14.45 -6.07 5.44
CA LEU A 17 14.92 -4.69 5.45
C LEU A 17 13.90 -3.72 4.83
N ILE A 18 13.29 -4.06 3.69
CA ILE A 18 12.27 -3.22 3.06
C ILE A 18 11.06 -3.06 3.97
N SER A 19 10.60 -4.15 4.60
CA SER A 19 9.44 -4.12 5.49
C SER A 19 9.71 -3.28 6.76
N ILE A 20 10.90 -3.41 7.36
CA ILE A 20 11.32 -2.59 8.51
C ILE A 20 11.33 -1.09 8.16
N LEU A 21 11.72 -0.72 6.93
CA LEU A 21 11.69 0.67 6.48
C LEU A 21 10.27 1.17 6.16
N ALA A 22 9.38 0.28 5.73
CA ALA A 22 8.00 0.62 5.39
C ALA A 22 7.13 0.90 6.62
N GLU A 23 7.40 0.20 7.72
CA GLU A 23 6.60 0.26 8.93
C GLU A 23 6.48 1.67 9.55
N PRO A 24 7.57 2.47 9.72
CA PRO A 24 7.46 3.86 10.19
C PRO A 24 6.56 4.73 9.31
N THR A 25 6.62 4.51 7.99
CA THR A 25 5.80 5.25 7.03
C THR A 25 4.32 4.88 7.19
N LEU A 26 4.01 3.59 7.38
CA LEU A 26 2.64 3.13 7.66
C LEU A 26 2.08 3.80 8.92
N ILE A 27 2.87 3.78 10.00
CA ILE A 27 2.49 4.36 11.29
C ILE A 27 2.19 5.86 11.12
N LEU A 28 3.06 6.61 10.46
CA LEU A 28 2.86 8.05 10.27
C LEU A 28 1.62 8.37 9.41
N VAL A 29 1.34 7.57 8.38
CA VAL A 29 0.13 7.79 7.57
C VAL A 29 -1.12 7.55 8.41
N LEU A 30 -1.16 6.46 9.20
CA LEU A 30 -2.28 6.20 10.10
C LEU A 30 -2.41 7.30 11.16
N VAL A 31 -1.31 7.75 11.77
CA VAL A 31 -1.31 8.88 12.71
C VAL A 31 -1.83 10.16 12.05
N GLY A 32 -1.38 10.48 10.83
CA GLY A 32 -1.85 11.66 10.11
C GLY A 32 -3.36 11.65 9.81
N ILE A 33 -3.90 10.51 9.38
CA ILE A 33 -5.34 10.35 9.13
C ILE A 33 -6.13 10.50 10.44
N THR A 34 -5.63 9.91 11.52
CA THR A 34 -6.32 9.91 12.82
C THR A 34 -6.29 11.27 13.50
N LEU A 35 -5.21 12.04 13.35
CA LEU A 35 -5.13 13.44 13.77
C LEU A 35 -6.08 14.32 12.95
N MET A 36 -6.20 14.08 11.65
CA MET A 36 -7.14 14.83 10.80
C MET A 36 -8.59 14.56 11.22
N ALA A 37 -8.94 13.30 11.53
CA ALA A 37 -10.29 12.91 11.89
C ALA A 37 -10.61 12.98 13.40
N HIS A 38 -9.60 13.21 14.25
CA HIS A 38 -9.67 13.12 15.71
C HIS A 38 -10.23 11.77 16.22
N ALA A 39 -10.08 10.71 15.42
CA ALA A 39 -10.64 9.39 15.70
C ALA A 39 -9.80 8.29 15.06
N MET A 40 -9.74 7.13 15.73
CA MET A 40 -9.08 5.91 15.24
C MET A 40 -9.98 5.04 14.35
N LEU A 41 -11.27 5.41 14.25
CA LEU A 41 -12.29 4.62 13.55
C LEU A 41 -12.32 5.01 12.06
N PRO A 42 -12.07 4.07 11.12
CA PRO A 42 -12.13 4.34 9.68
C PRO A 42 -13.49 4.87 9.22
N PHE A 43 -14.57 4.51 9.92
CA PHE A 43 -15.91 5.01 9.65
C PHE A 43 -16.04 6.52 9.85
N VAL A 44 -15.40 7.06 10.91
CA VAL A 44 -15.43 8.50 11.22
C VAL A 44 -14.64 9.29 10.18
N VAL A 45 -13.48 8.77 9.78
CA VAL A 45 -12.66 9.35 8.69
C VAL A 45 -13.47 9.45 7.40
N ASN A 46 -14.15 8.36 7.03
CA ASN A 46 -15.03 8.31 5.87
C ASN A 46 -16.11 9.39 5.93
N HIS A 47 -16.83 9.48 7.05
CA HIS A 47 -17.91 10.45 7.21
C HIS A 47 -17.41 11.90 7.11
N LEU A 48 -16.22 12.18 7.66
CA LEU A 48 -15.59 13.49 7.58
C LEU A 48 -15.18 13.85 6.15
N LEU A 49 -14.56 12.93 5.42
CA LEU A 49 -14.14 13.14 4.03
C LEU A 49 -15.34 13.34 3.09
N VAL A 50 -16.44 12.61 3.31
CA VAL A 50 -17.68 12.77 2.53
C VAL A 50 -18.38 14.08 2.87
N ALA A 51 -18.45 14.46 4.15
CA ALA A 51 -19.16 15.65 4.59
C ALA A 51 -18.45 16.97 4.24
N SER A 52 -17.11 16.95 4.13
CA SER A 52 -16.32 18.17 3.95
C SER A 52 -15.37 18.08 2.74
N PRO A 53 -15.82 18.49 1.54
CA PRO A 53 -14.99 18.49 0.34
C PRO A 53 -13.70 19.31 0.48
N ALA A 54 -13.73 20.38 1.29
CA ALA A 54 -12.55 21.20 1.58
C ALA A 54 -11.46 20.43 2.33
N VAL A 55 -11.81 19.43 3.14
CA VAL A 55 -10.82 18.56 3.81
C VAL A 55 -10.31 17.49 2.85
N TYR A 56 -11.20 16.91 2.04
CA TYR A 56 -10.83 15.90 1.04
C TYR A 56 -9.81 16.41 0.02
N TRP A 57 -10.00 17.64 -0.49
CA TRP A 57 -9.06 18.30 -1.41
C TRP A 57 -7.96 19.08 -0.68
N GLY A 58 -7.91 19.01 0.66
CA GLY A 58 -6.90 19.68 1.46
C GLY A 58 -5.50 19.08 1.24
N PRO A 59 -4.44 19.89 1.37
CA PRO A 59 -3.06 19.44 1.16
C PRO A 59 -2.69 18.28 2.09
N THR A 60 -3.15 18.31 3.34
CA THR A 60 -2.99 17.23 4.33
C THR A 60 -3.45 15.88 3.79
N HIS A 61 -4.67 15.81 3.27
CA HIS A 61 -5.25 14.56 2.78
C HIS A 61 -4.52 14.07 1.53
N LEU A 62 -4.21 14.96 0.59
CA LEU A 62 -3.48 14.62 -0.64
C LEU A 62 -2.09 14.06 -0.35
N PHE A 63 -1.36 14.63 0.62
CA PHE A 63 -0.06 14.10 1.04
C PHE A 63 -0.18 12.72 1.69
N LEU A 64 -1.22 12.45 2.50
CA LEU A 64 -1.47 11.12 3.08
C LEU A 64 -1.80 10.09 2.01
N VAL A 65 -2.63 10.45 1.02
CA VAL A 65 -2.94 9.59 -0.12
C VAL A 65 -1.67 9.26 -0.90
N ALA A 66 -0.84 10.26 -1.21
CA ALA A 66 0.42 10.05 -1.93
C ALA A 66 1.40 9.18 -1.12
N ALA A 67 1.55 9.44 0.18
CA ALA A 67 2.41 8.65 1.06
C ALA A 67 1.97 7.18 1.13
N PHE A 68 0.66 6.91 1.31
CA PHE A 68 0.14 5.55 1.34
C PHE A 68 0.28 4.86 -0.01
N PHE A 69 0.11 5.59 -1.12
CA PHE A 69 0.27 5.02 -2.45
C PHE A 69 1.71 4.56 -2.71
N VAL A 70 2.70 5.35 -2.29
CA VAL A 70 4.11 4.95 -2.36
C VAL A 70 4.37 3.72 -1.49
N LEU A 71 3.83 3.69 -0.27
CA LEU A 71 3.91 2.52 0.61
C LEU A 71 3.28 1.27 -0.01
N LEU A 72 2.12 1.41 -0.65
CA LEU A 72 1.41 0.33 -1.33
C LEU A 72 2.28 -0.26 -2.45
N LEU A 73 2.94 0.56 -3.26
CA LEU A 73 3.85 0.08 -4.31
C LEU A 73 5.02 -0.72 -3.73
N VAL A 74 5.60 -0.24 -2.63
CA VAL A 74 6.71 -0.90 -1.93
C VAL A 74 6.30 -2.25 -1.35
N GLU A 75 5.19 -2.29 -0.61
CA GLU A 75 4.72 -3.50 0.06
C GLU A 75 4.14 -4.54 -0.90
N THR A 76 3.63 -4.13 -2.06
CA THR A 76 3.10 -5.07 -3.06
C THR A 76 4.14 -5.55 -4.06
N ASP A 77 5.42 -5.28 -3.78
CA ASP A 77 6.55 -5.73 -4.59
C ASP A 77 6.45 -5.25 -6.05
N ARG A 78 5.90 -4.05 -6.27
CA ARG A 78 5.72 -3.47 -7.61
C ARG A 78 6.92 -2.62 -8.02
N LEU A 79 7.10 -2.48 -9.34
CA LEU A 79 8.13 -1.63 -9.93
C LEU A 79 7.99 -0.19 -9.39
N PRO A 80 9.12 0.48 -9.07
CA PRO A 80 10.47 0.21 -9.57
C PRO A 80 11.33 -0.76 -8.74
N ILE A 81 10.78 -1.40 -7.70
CA ILE A 81 11.57 -2.07 -6.64
C ILE A 81 11.93 -3.52 -7.00
N HIS A 82 11.08 -4.21 -7.77
CA HIS A 82 11.33 -5.58 -8.21
C HIS A 82 11.64 -5.66 -9.69
N SER A 83 12.47 -6.62 -10.09
CA SER A 83 12.71 -6.90 -11.50
C SER A 83 12.20 -8.29 -11.85
N SER A 84 11.48 -8.41 -12.96
CA SER A 84 11.09 -9.70 -13.56
C SER A 84 12.27 -10.48 -14.16
N THR A 85 13.47 -9.91 -14.14
CA THR A 85 14.69 -10.58 -14.60
C THR A 85 15.25 -11.46 -13.50
N LYS A 86 15.43 -12.75 -13.81
CA LYS A 86 16.00 -13.78 -12.92
C LYS A 86 17.52 -13.62 -12.77
N ILE A 87 17.93 -12.45 -12.29
CA ILE A 87 19.31 -12.15 -11.91
C ILE A 87 19.32 -12.11 -10.39
N GLU A 88 20.23 -12.85 -9.77
CA GLU A 88 20.38 -13.04 -8.32
C GLU A 88 20.23 -11.75 -7.48
N VAL A 89 20.70 -10.61 -8.01
CA VAL A 89 20.65 -9.32 -7.31
C VAL A 89 19.23 -8.72 -7.23
N TYR A 90 18.33 -9.06 -8.17
CA TYR A 90 17.00 -8.47 -8.26
C TYR A 90 15.85 -9.43 -7.95
N MET A 91 16.14 -10.71 -7.70
CA MET A 91 15.16 -11.72 -7.29
C MET A 91 14.82 -11.60 -5.81
N ILE A 92 14.32 -10.44 -5.35
CA ILE A 92 14.09 -10.21 -3.92
C ILE A 92 12.95 -11.10 -3.40
N GLU A 93 11.75 -10.97 -3.99
CA GLU A 93 10.60 -11.78 -3.59
C GLU A 93 10.64 -13.19 -4.21
N GLU A 94 11.09 -13.29 -5.47
CA GLU A 94 11.17 -14.58 -6.16
C GLU A 94 12.16 -15.52 -5.46
N ALA A 95 13.31 -15.02 -4.96
CA ALA A 95 14.27 -15.87 -4.24
C ALA A 95 13.74 -16.39 -2.90
N ARG A 96 12.80 -15.71 -2.25
CA ARG A 96 12.17 -16.22 -1.02
C ARG A 96 11.34 -17.48 -1.30
N VAL A 97 10.74 -17.55 -2.49
CA VAL A 97 9.74 -18.57 -2.83
C VAL A 97 10.32 -19.70 -3.70
N LEU A 98 11.51 -19.51 -4.29
CA LEU A 98 12.18 -20.44 -5.21
C LEU A 98 12.19 -21.92 -4.78
N GLU A 99 12.29 -22.17 -3.48
CA GLU A 99 12.52 -23.51 -2.92
C GLU A 99 11.23 -24.19 -2.46
N TYR A 100 10.12 -23.44 -2.45
CA TYR A 100 8.83 -23.96 -2.06
C TYR A 100 8.06 -24.45 -3.28
N SER A 101 7.47 -25.63 -3.16
CA SER A 101 6.62 -26.23 -4.20
C SER A 101 5.28 -26.69 -3.62
N GLY A 102 4.29 -26.85 -4.49
CA GLY A 102 2.99 -27.43 -4.14
C GLY A 102 2.23 -26.63 -3.07
N PRO A 103 1.81 -27.25 -1.95
CA PRO A 103 0.92 -26.61 -0.98
C PRO A 103 1.59 -25.44 -0.23
N LEU A 104 2.88 -25.55 0.11
CA LEU A 104 3.61 -24.48 0.80
C LEU A 104 3.75 -23.24 -0.09
N LEU A 105 3.99 -23.45 -1.38
CA LEU A 105 4.01 -22.38 -2.39
C LEU A 105 2.65 -21.68 -2.49
N ALA A 106 1.56 -22.45 -2.46
CA ALA A 106 0.21 -21.91 -2.51
C ALA A 106 -0.10 -21.03 -1.29
N LEU A 107 0.31 -21.45 -0.09
CA LEU A 107 0.14 -20.67 1.14
C LEU A 107 0.91 -19.34 1.09
N LEU A 108 2.16 -19.35 0.62
CA LEU A 108 2.97 -18.13 0.47
C LEU A 108 2.36 -17.14 -0.53
N LYS A 109 1.90 -17.66 -1.68
CA LYS A 109 1.21 -16.82 -2.69
C LYS A 109 -0.10 -16.26 -2.13
N TRP A 110 -0.87 -17.07 -1.42
CA TRP A 110 -2.12 -16.63 -0.82
C TRP A 110 -1.90 -15.55 0.25
N ALA A 111 -0.86 -15.68 1.07
CA ALA A 111 -0.48 -14.66 2.04
C ALA A 111 -0.10 -13.33 1.36
N SER A 112 0.67 -13.37 0.27
CA SER A 112 1.00 -12.18 -0.52
C SER A 112 -0.24 -11.52 -1.13
N MET A 113 -1.15 -12.32 -1.71
CA MET A 113 -2.44 -11.83 -2.24
C MET A 113 -3.31 -11.22 -1.14
N MET A 114 -3.33 -11.81 0.06
CA MET A 114 -4.09 -11.30 1.20
C MET A 114 -3.52 -9.96 1.69
N LYS A 115 -2.18 -9.83 1.75
CA LYS A 115 -1.51 -8.56 2.06
C LYS A 115 -1.91 -7.47 1.08
N GLN A 116 -1.85 -7.76 -0.23
CA GLN A 116 -2.28 -6.83 -1.27
C GLN A 116 -3.76 -6.46 -1.11
N PHE A 117 -4.63 -7.43 -0.86
CA PHE A 117 -6.07 -7.21 -0.66
C PHE A 117 -6.36 -6.26 0.52
N ILE A 118 -5.69 -6.47 1.65
CA ILE A 118 -5.86 -5.63 2.85
C ILE A 118 -5.40 -4.19 2.57
N LEU A 119 -4.20 -4.01 1.99
CA LEU A 119 -3.67 -2.68 1.70
C LEU A 119 -4.51 -1.93 0.67
N TYR A 120 -5.00 -2.61 -0.38
CA TYR A 120 -5.92 -2.03 -1.35
C TYR A 120 -7.25 -1.63 -0.70
N THR A 121 -7.78 -2.48 0.19
CA THR A 121 -9.02 -2.17 0.91
C THR A 121 -8.86 -0.91 1.76
N ILE A 122 -7.79 -0.83 2.55
CA ILE A 122 -7.49 0.35 3.38
C ILE A 122 -7.33 1.59 2.51
N PHE A 123 -6.52 1.51 1.44
CA PHE A 123 -6.31 2.65 0.55
C PHE A 123 -7.61 3.13 -0.11
N CYS A 124 -8.42 2.22 -0.64
CA CYS A 124 -9.64 2.57 -1.35
C CYS A 124 -10.73 3.10 -0.42
N HIS A 125 -10.92 2.49 0.76
CA HIS A 125 -12.02 2.81 1.66
C HIS A 125 -11.68 3.87 2.71
N VAL A 126 -10.41 4.05 3.08
CA VAL A 126 -10.06 5.02 4.14
C VAL A 126 -9.56 6.33 3.54
N LEU A 127 -8.88 6.27 2.39
CA LEU A 127 -8.15 7.39 1.81
C LEU A 127 -8.73 7.87 0.48
N LEU A 128 -8.75 7.02 -0.55
CA LEU A 128 -8.96 7.48 -1.92
C LEU A 128 -10.42 7.84 -2.24
N LEU A 129 -11.34 6.91 -1.96
CA LEU A 129 -12.72 6.95 -2.43
C LEU A 129 -13.67 6.50 -1.30
N PRO A 130 -14.02 7.37 -0.35
CA PRO A 130 -14.91 7.02 0.77
C PRO A 130 -16.36 6.73 0.34
N TRP A 131 -16.69 6.96 -0.94
CA TRP A 131 -18.02 6.76 -1.51
C TRP A 131 -18.32 5.29 -1.88
N GLY A 132 -19.59 4.91 -1.93
CA GLY A 132 -20.01 3.56 -2.35
C GLY A 132 -20.17 2.54 -1.22
N LEU A 133 -20.21 3.00 0.03
CA LEU A 133 -20.62 2.19 1.19
C LEU A 133 -22.15 2.13 1.28
N SER A 134 -22.70 0.97 1.61
CA SER A 134 -24.14 0.78 1.80
C SER A 134 -24.59 1.44 3.11
N VAL A 135 -25.41 2.48 3.02
CA VAL A 135 -25.89 3.25 4.19
C VAL A 135 -27.05 2.54 4.89
N LEU A 136 -27.92 1.87 4.13
CA LEU A 136 -29.17 1.28 4.62
C LEU A 136 -29.10 -0.24 4.81
N GLY A 137 -27.97 -0.88 4.48
CA GLY A 137 -27.77 -2.33 4.68
C GLY A 137 -28.65 -3.24 3.80
N GLY A 138 -29.34 -2.69 2.80
CA GLY A 138 -30.21 -3.45 1.91
C GLY A 138 -29.44 -4.38 0.95
N PRO A 139 -30.09 -5.43 0.41
CA PRO A 139 -29.45 -6.37 -0.53
C PRO A 139 -28.88 -5.69 -1.79
N SER A 140 -29.60 -4.67 -2.32
CA SER A 140 -29.13 -3.86 -3.45
C SER A 140 -27.91 -3.02 -3.09
N GLY A 141 -27.85 -2.48 -1.87
CA GLY A 141 -26.71 -1.74 -1.35
C GLY A 141 -25.48 -2.61 -1.14
N LEU A 142 -25.66 -3.86 -0.69
CA LEU A 142 -24.58 -4.84 -0.59
C LEU A 142 -23.99 -5.18 -1.96
N ALA A 143 -24.85 -5.49 -2.94
CA ALA A 143 -24.40 -5.76 -4.30
C ALA A 143 -23.66 -4.55 -4.90
N GLY A 144 -24.17 -3.33 -4.68
CA GLY A 144 -23.52 -2.09 -5.10
C GLY A 144 -22.15 -1.88 -4.44
N ALA A 145 -22.00 -2.17 -3.15
CA ALA A 145 -20.73 -2.05 -2.44
C ALA A 145 -19.68 -3.06 -2.94
N VAL A 146 -20.10 -4.30 -3.24
CA VAL A 146 -19.23 -5.34 -3.81
C VAL A 146 -18.75 -4.95 -5.21
N VAL A 147 -19.65 -4.45 -6.06
CA VAL A 147 -19.23 -3.94 -7.39
C VAL A 147 -18.34 -2.71 -7.24
N GLY A 148 -18.65 -1.83 -6.29
CA GLY A 148 -17.87 -0.64 -5.98
C GLY A 148 -16.42 -0.96 -5.59
N ILE A 149 -16.19 -1.92 -4.70
CA ILE A 149 -14.82 -2.29 -4.30
C ILE A 149 -14.03 -2.85 -5.48
N VAL A 150 -14.66 -3.67 -6.34
CA VAL A 150 -14.01 -4.22 -7.54
C VAL A 150 -13.59 -3.09 -8.48
N ILE A 151 -14.48 -2.13 -8.76
CA ILE A 151 -14.17 -0.97 -9.62
C ILE A 151 -13.00 -0.16 -9.02
N LYS A 152 -13.04 0.13 -7.72
CA LYS A 152 -11.94 0.86 -7.05
C LYS A 152 -10.62 0.13 -7.17
N PHE A 153 -10.63 -1.19 -7.00
CA PHE A 153 -9.42 -2.01 -7.13
C PHE A 153 -8.87 -2.00 -8.55
N VAL A 154 -9.74 -2.02 -9.57
CA VAL A 154 -9.34 -1.87 -10.97
C VAL A 154 -8.69 -0.50 -11.19
N ILE A 155 -9.28 0.58 -10.68
CA ILE A 155 -8.71 1.94 -10.81
C ILE A 155 -7.31 2.02 -10.19
N VAL A 156 -7.15 1.53 -8.95
CA VAL A 156 -5.84 1.51 -8.28
C VAL A 156 -4.87 0.59 -9.03
N GLY A 157 -5.34 -0.55 -9.52
CA GLY A 157 -4.55 -1.45 -10.36
C GLY A 157 -4.03 -0.77 -11.63
N CYS A 158 -4.88 -0.03 -12.34
CA CYS A 158 -4.48 0.76 -13.51
C CYS A 158 -3.45 1.83 -13.15
N ALA A 159 -3.59 2.51 -12.00
CA ALA A 159 -2.61 3.48 -11.54
C ALA A 159 -1.26 2.84 -11.22
N VAL A 160 -1.26 1.67 -10.56
CA VAL A 160 -0.04 0.90 -10.29
C VAL A 160 0.64 0.48 -11.60
N ILE A 161 -0.12 -0.03 -12.59
CA ILE A 161 0.42 -0.40 -13.90
C ILE A 161 1.00 0.80 -14.64
N ALA A 162 0.34 1.97 -14.57
CA ALA A 162 0.84 3.19 -15.17
C ALA A 162 2.19 3.63 -14.57
N VAL A 163 2.35 3.52 -13.25
CA VAL A 163 3.63 3.82 -12.57
C VAL A 163 4.70 2.79 -12.95
N GLU A 164 4.34 1.51 -12.94
CA GLU A 164 5.21 0.40 -13.30
C GLU A 164 5.73 0.50 -14.75
N THR A 165 4.91 1.00 -15.67
CA THR A 165 5.28 1.19 -17.08
C THR A 165 6.04 2.50 -17.35
N ALA A 166 5.79 3.55 -16.56
CA ALA A 166 6.43 4.84 -16.73
C ALA A 166 7.83 4.92 -16.09
N GLN A 167 8.08 4.17 -15.01
CA GLN A 167 9.33 4.25 -14.27
C GLN A 167 10.38 3.28 -14.81
N SER A 168 11.60 3.78 -15.01
CA SER A 168 12.76 2.91 -15.27
C SER A 168 13.15 2.15 -14.01
N ARG A 169 13.65 0.92 -14.17
CA ARG A 169 14.11 0.08 -13.06
C ARG A 169 15.14 0.83 -12.20
N LEU A 170 14.91 0.84 -10.88
CA LEU A 170 15.86 1.42 -9.93
C LEU A 170 16.92 0.38 -9.54
N ARG A 171 18.15 0.85 -9.30
CA ARG A 171 19.19 0.02 -8.69
C ARG A 171 18.79 -0.30 -7.25
N PHE A 172 19.16 -1.49 -6.77
CA PHE A 172 18.85 -1.95 -5.40
C PHE A 172 19.09 -0.84 -4.36
N TYR A 173 20.25 -0.19 -4.34
CA TYR A 173 20.58 0.87 -3.37
C TYR A 173 19.61 2.06 -3.28
N ARG A 174 18.74 2.28 -4.28
CA ARG A 174 17.75 3.36 -4.30
C ARG A 174 16.39 2.95 -3.73
N TYR A 175 16.23 1.74 -3.16
CA TYR A 175 14.96 1.32 -2.53
C TYR A 175 14.52 2.24 -1.39
N GLN A 176 15.47 2.89 -0.73
CA GLN A 176 15.21 3.80 0.39
C GLN A 176 14.60 5.13 -0.07
N GLU A 177 14.84 5.54 -1.32
CA GLU A 177 14.38 6.82 -1.86
C GLU A 177 12.84 6.94 -1.90
N PRO A 178 12.06 6.01 -2.51
CA PRO A 178 10.61 6.11 -2.51
C PRO A 178 10.03 6.02 -1.10
N LEU A 179 10.57 5.14 -0.25
CA LEU A 179 10.17 5.02 1.15
C LEU A 179 10.39 6.31 1.94
N ALA A 180 11.56 6.95 1.77
CA ALA A 180 11.85 8.23 2.38
C ALA A 180 10.93 9.34 1.88
N VAL A 181 10.58 9.34 0.58
CA VAL A 181 9.59 10.29 0.02
C VAL A 181 8.22 10.06 0.65
N GLY A 182 7.75 8.82 0.76
CA GLY A 182 6.48 8.50 1.43
C GLY A 182 6.46 8.95 2.89
N PHE A 183 7.56 8.71 3.61
CA PHE A 183 7.75 9.15 4.99
C PHE A 183 7.70 10.68 5.13
N LEU A 184 8.42 11.40 4.26
CA LEU A 184 8.42 12.87 4.25
C LEU A 184 7.05 13.45 3.93
N LEU A 185 6.32 12.86 2.97
CA LEU A 185 4.95 13.25 2.64
C LEU A 185 4.01 13.07 3.85
N ALA A 186 4.16 11.98 4.60
CA ALA A 186 3.36 11.75 5.81
C ALA A 186 3.66 12.80 6.90
N ILE A 187 4.93 13.17 7.09
CA ILE A 187 5.31 14.26 8.02
C ILE A 187 4.74 15.59 7.56
N LEU A 188 4.89 15.93 6.28
CA LEU A 188 4.36 17.16 5.71
C LEU A 188 2.84 17.24 5.88
N ALA A 189 2.12 16.14 5.74
CA ALA A 189 0.70 16.08 6.03
C ALA A 189 0.38 16.45 7.48
N ILE A 190 1.09 15.84 8.45
CA ILE A 190 0.87 16.10 9.88
C ILE A 190 1.15 17.57 10.21
N VAL A 191 2.25 18.12 9.70
CA VAL A 191 2.60 19.54 9.91
C VAL A 191 1.58 20.46 9.25
N ALA A 192 1.16 20.18 8.02
CA ALA A 192 0.14 20.95 7.32
C ALA A 192 -1.20 20.93 8.06
N ASN A 193 -1.54 19.82 8.73
CA ASN A 193 -2.74 19.73 9.56
C ASN A 193 -2.69 20.61 10.80
N GLN A 194 -1.51 20.82 11.39
CA GLN A 194 -1.33 21.64 12.60
C GLN A 194 -1.31 23.15 12.32
N ILE A 195 -1.00 23.55 11.09
CA ILE A 195 -0.93 24.97 10.70
C ILE A 195 -2.33 25.54 10.41
N ARG A 196 -3.34 24.67 10.23
CA ARG A 196 -4.72 25.03 9.97
C ARG A 196 -5.51 25.25 11.27
#